data_AF-A0A1D3L2E1-F1
#
_entry.id   AF-A0A1D3L2E1-F1
#
_cell.length_a   1.000
_cell.length_b   1.000
_cell.length_c   1.000
_cell.angle_alpha   90.00
_cell.angle_beta   90.00
_cell.angle_gamma   90.00
#
_symmetry.space_group_name_H-M   'P 1'
#
loop_
_entity.id
_entity.type
_entity.pdbx_description
1 polymer ?
#
loop_
_entity_poly.entity_id
_entity_poly.type
_entity_poly.pdbx_seq_one_letter_code
_entity_poly.pdbx_strand_id
1 'polypeptide(L)'
;MNFRVILLVSMIFIFAAVFGVMSYSGTDKIEGISLDQAYSQGNVLITQSTYAGTVPHVVTVKNNGNDTVNVEKGELLKSNDSQDLVTAENKEITPQSTANITAYCFEPGQRAYAGTKLESAGNASDAVKEIVANSNPSDVQNATDAQLKIWTIFAGGDLNIYTGEPVALANKQNIQFSKLKKDANTAKSEVMAEFGVTEDKIASLNQTTTNSSSDLSDMWNNFSDWVNGLTGI
;
A
#
# COMPACT_ATOMS: atom_id res chain seq x y z
N MET A 1 31.16 48.35 23.91
CA MET A 1 30.08 47.34 24.07
C MET A 1 30.40 46.51 25.30
N ASN A 2 29.50 46.45 26.30
CA ASN A 2 29.79 45.79 27.58
C ASN A 2 29.96 44.28 27.38
N PHE A 3 31.09 43.71 27.85
CA PHE A 3 31.40 42.28 27.76
C PHE A 3 30.26 41.38 28.26
N ARG A 4 29.51 41.86 29.27
CA ARG A 4 28.30 41.19 29.80
C ARG A 4 27.19 41.03 28.76
N VAL A 5 27.02 41.99 27.86
CA VAL A 5 25.98 41.96 26.81
C VAL A 5 26.39 40.98 25.70
N ILE A 6 27.68 40.93 25.36
CA ILE A 6 28.21 39.97 24.37
C ILE A 6 27.99 38.53 24.84
N LEU A 7 28.28 38.24 26.10
CA LEU A 7 28.12 36.90 26.67
C LEU A 7 26.65 36.46 26.69
N LEU A 8 25.74 37.38 27.04
CA LEU A 8 24.30 37.12 27.08
C LEU A 8 23.73 36.83 25.69
N VAL A 9 24.14 37.60 24.68
CA VAL A 9 23.73 37.38 23.28
C VAL A 9 24.27 36.05 22.75
N SER A 10 25.54 35.71 22.98
CA SER A 10 26.10 34.42 22.55
C SER A 10 25.41 33.23 23.22
N MET A 11 25.01 33.34 24.48
CA MET A 11 24.29 32.28 25.19
C MET A 11 22.90 32.03 24.62
N ILE A 12 22.20 33.08 24.15
CA ILE A 12 20.91 32.95 23.45
C ILE A 12 21.10 32.21 22.12
N PHE A 13 22.14 32.52 21.35
CA PHE A 13 22.43 31.82 20.09
C PHE A 13 22.78 30.35 20.30
N ILE A 14 23.56 30.02 21.33
CA ILE A 14 23.86 28.63 21.69
C ILE A 14 22.60 27.88 22.10
N PHE A 15 21.74 28.51 22.92
CA PHE A 15 20.47 27.90 23.33
C PHE A 15 19.56 27.65 22.12
N ALA A 16 19.43 28.63 21.21
CA ALA A 16 18.63 28.49 19.99
C ALA A 16 19.19 27.42 19.04
N ALA A 17 20.51 27.31 18.90
CA ALA A 17 21.14 26.28 18.06
C ALA A 17 20.98 24.87 18.67
N VAL A 18 21.19 24.72 19.98
CA VAL A 18 21.09 23.43 20.68
C VAL A 18 19.63 22.93 20.71
N PHE A 19 18.67 23.80 21.02
CA PHE A 19 17.24 23.45 20.97
C PHE A 19 16.70 23.33 19.55
N GLY A 20 17.23 24.11 18.59
CA GLY A 20 16.89 23.98 17.17
C GLY A 20 17.33 22.64 16.58
N VAL A 21 18.54 22.17 16.90
CA VAL A 21 19.05 20.86 16.47
C VAL A 21 18.32 19.73 17.20
N MET A 22 18.02 19.85 18.49
CA MET A 22 17.20 18.85 19.20
C MET A 22 15.76 18.79 18.67
N SER A 23 15.17 19.91 18.24
CA SER A 23 13.86 19.95 17.58
C SER A 23 13.90 19.26 16.21
N TYR A 24 14.97 19.46 15.42
CA TYR A 24 15.14 18.78 14.14
C TYR A 24 15.48 17.29 14.28
N SER A 25 16.15 16.91 15.38
CA SER A 25 16.45 15.51 15.72
C SER A 25 15.26 14.78 16.35
N GLY A 26 14.16 15.50 16.63
CA GLY A 26 12.90 14.99 17.14
C GLY A 26 11.90 14.57 16.06
N THR A 27 12.37 14.34 14.82
CA THR A 27 11.60 13.61 13.82
C THR A 27 11.78 12.11 14.05
N ASP A 28 10.91 11.58 14.92
CA ASP A 28 10.42 10.20 14.91
C ASP A 28 11.40 9.14 14.38
N LYS A 29 12.31 8.69 15.25
CA LYS A 29 12.74 7.29 15.14
C LYS A 29 11.49 6.45 15.36
N ILE A 30 10.90 5.93 14.30
CA ILE A 30 9.98 4.81 14.38
C ILE A 30 10.77 3.69 15.06
N GLU A 31 10.56 3.49 16.36
CA GLU A 31 11.25 2.46 17.12
C GLU A 31 10.76 1.09 16.62
N GLY A 32 11.60 0.39 15.87
CA GLY A 32 11.27 -0.94 15.35
C GLY A 32 12.05 -1.31 14.10
N ILE A 33 11.84 -2.53 13.63
CA ILE A 33 12.40 -3.07 12.38
C ILE A 33 11.28 -3.24 11.35
N SER A 34 11.62 -3.19 10.06
CA SER A 34 10.63 -3.46 9.00
C SER A 34 10.16 -4.92 9.01
N LEU A 35 8.99 -5.19 8.44
CA LEU A 35 8.48 -6.55 8.28
C LEU A 35 9.46 -7.46 7.53
N ASP A 36 10.09 -6.94 6.47
CA ASP A 36 11.06 -7.66 5.65
C ASP A 36 12.32 -8.05 6.44
N GLN A 37 12.84 -7.10 7.23
CA GLN A 37 13.96 -7.37 8.11
C GLN A 37 13.58 -8.41 9.18
N ALA A 38 12.41 -8.28 9.80
CA ALA A 38 11.94 -9.24 10.78
C ALA A 38 11.75 -10.65 10.18
N TYR A 39 11.28 -10.72 8.93
CA TYR A 39 11.06 -11.98 8.20
C TYR A 39 12.39 -12.66 7.88
N SER A 40 13.36 -11.93 7.33
CA SER A 40 14.69 -12.47 7.03
C SER A 40 15.44 -12.98 8.27
N GLN A 41 15.16 -12.40 9.44
CA GLN A 41 15.70 -12.85 10.73
C GLN A 41 14.96 -14.06 11.32
N GLY A 42 13.85 -14.51 10.71
CA GLY A 42 13.01 -15.60 11.24
C GLY A 42 12.17 -15.19 12.46
N ASN A 43 12.03 -13.90 12.72
CA ASN A 43 11.35 -13.36 13.90
C ASN A 43 9.85 -13.17 13.69
N VAL A 44 9.35 -13.26 12.46
CA VAL A 44 7.90 -13.15 12.17
C VAL A 44 7.37 -14.37 11.42
N LEU A 45 6.10 -14.67 11.66
CA LEU A 45 5.31 -15.60 10.87
C LEU A 45 4.11 -14.85 10.30
N ILE A 46 3.99 -14.84 8.97
CA ILE A 46 2.93 -14.17 8.23
C ILE A 46 2.01 -15.25 7.65
N THR A 47 0.71 -15.15 7.90
CA THR A 47 -0.27 -16.18 7.50
C THR A 47 -1.52 -15.57 6.89
N GLN A 48 -1.98 -16.12 5.78
CA GLN A 48 -3.28 -15.77 5.19
C GLN A 48 -4.39 -16.21 6.13
N SER A 49 -5.28 -15.29 6.53
CA SER A 49 -6.38 -15.62 7.45
C SER A 49 -7.72 -15.80 6.74
N THR A 50 -7.90 -15.15 5.60
CA THR A 50 -9.14 -15.19 4.82
C THR A 50 -9.05 -16.13 3.60
N TYR A 51 -10.19 -16.70 3.22
CA TYR A 51 -10.34 -17.49 2.00
C TYR A 51 -10.63 -16.61 0.77
N ALA A 52 -10.53 -17.22 -0.40
CA ALA A 52 -10.95 -16.65 -1.68
C ALA A 52 -12.35 -15.99 -1.62
N GLY A 53 -12.49 -14.89 -2.35
CA GLY A 53 -13.67 -14.03 -2.48
C GLY A 53 -13.86 -13.02 -1.35
N THR A 54 -12.92 -12.94 -0.41
CA THR A 54 -12.99 -11.99 0.70
C THR A 54 -12.29 -10.69 0.31
N VAL A 55 -13.00 -9.57 0.32
CA VAL A 55 -12.38 -8.26 0.09
C VAL A 55 -12.83 -7.30 1.19
N PRO A 56 -11.89 -6.65 1.91
CA PRO A 56 -10.45 -6.92 1.86
C PRO A 56 -10.08 -8.28 2.48
N HIS A 57 -8.88 -8.77 2.17
CA HIS A 57 -8.28 -9.92 2.85
C HIS A 57 -7.72 -9.52 4.22
N VAL A 58 -7.49 -10.53 5.07
CA VAL A 58 -6.82 -10.37 6.36
C VAL A 58 -5.63 -11.31 6.42
N VAL A 59 -4.52 -10.77 6.88
CA VAL A 59 -3.28 -11.49 7.17
C VAL A 59 -3.02 -11.42 8.67
N THR A 60 -2.64 -12.53 9.27
CA THR A 60 -2.15 -12.56 10.64
C THR A 60 -0.63 -12.53 10.63
N VAL A 61 -0.05 -11.54 11.30
CA VAL A 61 1.39 -11.42 11.53
C VAL A 61 1.67 -11.67 13.00
N LYS A 62 2.46 -12.71 13.27
CA LYS A 62 2.94 -13.07 14.59
C LYS A 62 4.39 -12.63 14.74
N ASN A 63 4.65 -11.70 15.64
CA ASN A 63 5.99 -11.26 16.01
C ASN A 63 6.51 -12.15 17.15
N ASN A 64 7.46 -13.03 16.85
CA ASN A 64 8.18 -13.87 17.81
C ASN A 64 9.54 -13.25 18.21
N GLY A 65 9.87 -12.05 17.73
CA GLY A 65 11.09 -11.32 18.06
C GLY A 65 10.97 -10.44 19.31
N ASN A 66 12.04 -9.70 19.59
CA ASN A 66 12.13 -8.78 20.73
C ASN A 66 11.94 -7.31 20.34
N ASP A 67 11.97 -7.01 19.04
CA ASP A 67 11.80 -5.67 18.49
C ASP A 67 10.36 -5.48 17.99
N THR A 68 9.84 -4.25 18.06
CA THR A 68 8.59 -3.90 17.37
C THR A 68 8.77 -4.08 15.87
N VAL A 69 7.78 -4.68 15.21
CA VAL A 69 7.78 -4.85 13.76
C VAL A 69 6.81 -3.86 13.14
N ASN A 70 7.31 -3.08 12.20
CA ASN A 70 6.54 -2.08 11.45
C ASN A 70 6.13 -2.69 10.12
N VAL A 71 4.83 -2.80 9.91
CA VAL A 71 4.24 -3.14 8.63
C VAL A 71 3.76 -1.87 7.97
N GLU A 72 4.27 -1.58 6.78
CA GLU A 72 3.88 -0.42 6.00
C GLU A 72 2.79 -0.78 4.99
N LYS A 73 1.95 0.21 4.62
CA LYS A 73 1.05 0.11 3.48
C LYS A 73 1.86 -0.09 2.20
N GLY A 74 1.43 -1.02 1.35
CA GLY A 74 2.10 -1.28 0.09
C GLY A 74 3.24 -2.29 0.15
N GLU A 75 3.44 -2.97 1.28
CA GLU A 75 4.34 -4.12 1.36
C GLU A 75 3.71 -5.33 0.65
N LEU A 76 4.53 -6.04 -0.13
CA LEU A 76 4.13 -7.23 -0.86
C LEU A 76 4.35 -8.46 -0.01
N LEU A 77 3.35 -9.34 0.00
CA LEU A 77 3.37 -10.63 0.64
C LEU A 77 3.13 -11.69 -0.42
N LYS A 78 4.00 -12.70 -0.54
CA LYS A 78 3.90 -13.73 -1.57
C LYS A 78 3.69 -15.12 -1.00
N SER A 79 3.03 -15.98 -1.75
CA SER A 79 2.92 -17.40 -1.41
C SER A 79 3.03 -18.28 -2.66
N ASN A 80 3.66 -19.43 -2.50
CA ASN A 80 3.62 -20.47 -3.55
C ASN A 80 2.29 -21.22 -3.56
N ASP A 81 1.58 -21.24 -2.43
CA ASP A 81 0.40 -22.07 -2.20
C ASP A 81 -0.90 -21.27 -2.06
N SER A 82 -0.81 -19.93 -2.01
CA SER A 82 -1.94 -19.00 -1.85
C SER A 82 -1.74 -17.76 -2.69
N GLN A 83 -2.76 -16.91 -2.76
CA GLN A 83 -2.69 -15.63 -3.45
C GLN A 83 -1.64 -14.70 -2.83
N ASP A 84 -0.93 -14.00 -3.70
CA ASP A 84 -0.06 -12.89 -3.29
C ASP A 84 -0.87 -11.63 -2.92
N LEU A 85 -0.42 -10.89 -1.90
CA LEU A 85 -1.14 -9.79 -1.28
C LEU A 85 -0.33 -8.51 -1.19
N VAL A 86 -1.03 -7.37 -1.12
CA VAL A 86 -0.43 -6.08 -0.75
C VAL A 86 -1.10 -5.55 0.52
N THR A 87 -0.30 -5.17 1.51
CA THR A 87 -0.79 -4.64 2.80
C THR A 87 -1.53 -3.32 2.60
N ALA A 88 -2.65 -3.15 3.31
CA ALA A 88 -3.54 -2.01 3.15
C ALA A 88 -3.57 -1.04 4.35
N GLU A 89 -2.84 -1.37 5.42
CA GLU A 89 -2.72 -0.51 6.61
C GLU A 89 -1.28 -0.48 7.14
N ASN A 90 -0.91 0.66 7.73
CA ASN A 90 0.30 0.76 8.54
C ASN A 90 -0.01 0.14 9.90
N LYS A 91 0.88 -0.69 10.42
CA LYS A 91 0.67 -1.34 11.72
C LYS A 91 1.97 -1.63 12.43
N GLU A 92 2.02 -1.22 13.69
CA GLU A 92 3.08 -1.62 14.62
C GLU A 92 2.66 -2.88 15.36
N ILE A 93 3.56 -3.86 15.40
CA ILE A 93 3.33 -5.15 16.06
C ILE A 93 4.36 -5.28 17.16
N THR A 94 3.89 -5.14 18.39
CA THR A 94 4.75 -5.19 19.58
C THR A 94 5.43 -6.57 19.70
N PRO A 95 6.57 -6.63 20.40
CA PRO A 95 7.29 -7.89 20.63
C PRO A 95 6.39 -8.99 21.22
N GLN A 96 6.63 -10.24 20.81
CA GLN A 96 5.91 -11.42 21.32
C GLN A 96 4.38 -11.34 21.18
N SER A 97 3.88 -10.61 20.18
CA SER A 97 2.46 -10.37 19.97
C SER A 97 1.97 -10.85 18.60
N THR A 98 0.67 -10.72 18.36
CA THR A 98 0.05 -11.07 17.09
C THR A 98 -0.94 -9.98 16.72
N ALA A 99 -0.91 -9.57 15.45
CA ALA A 99 -1.83 -8.61 14.91
C ALA A 99 -2.41 -9.10 13.58
N ASN A 100 -3.64 -8.67 13.31
CA ASN A 100 -4.26 -8.83 12.00
C ASN A 100 -4.04 -7.58 11.18
N ILE A 101 -3.73 -7.73 9.90
CA ILE A 101 -3.45 -6.66 8.96
C ILE A 101 -4.39 -6.84 7.78
N THR A 102 -5.03 -5.75 7.39
CA THR A 102 -5.84 -5.72 6.19
C THR A 102 -4.96 -5.71 4.95
N ALA A 103 -5.32 -6.46 3.94
CA ALA A 103 -4.58 -6.53 2.68
C ALA A 103 -5.57 -6.70 1.51
N TYR A 104 -5.16 -6.32 0.32
CA TYR A 104 -5.82 -6.78 -0.91
C TYR A 104 -5.08 -8.03 -1.40
N CYS A 105 -5.44 -8.64 -2.54
CA CYS A 105 -4.31 -9.12 -3.34
C CYS A 105 -4.38 -9.61 -4.79
N PHE A 106 -3.19 -9.70 -5.40
CA PHE A 106 -2.81 -8.84 -6.56
C PHE A 106 -2.58 -9.67 -7.78
N GLU A 107 -2.46 -10.97 -7.58
CA GLU A 107 -2.53 -11.97 -8.61
C GLU A 107 -3.99 -12.43 -8.74
N PRO A 108 -4.79 -11.88 -9.67
CA PRO A 108 -6.19 -12.25 -9.83
C PRO A 108 -6.38 -13.70 -10.27
N GLY A 109 -5.38 -14.32 -10.90
CA GLY A 109 -5.46 -15.70 -11.38
C GLY A 109 -5.39 -16.76 -10.27
N GLN A 110 -4.85 -16.41 -9.11
CA GLN A 110 -4.69 -17.31 -7.96
C GLN A 110 -5.91 -17.27 -7.03
N ARG A 111 -5.94 -18.14 -6.02
CA ARG A 111 -6.95 -18.16 -4.97
C ARG A 111 -6.31 -18.11 -3.60
N ALA A 112 -6.91 -17.37 -2.67
CA ALA A 112 -6.48 -17.31 -1.30
C ALA A 112 -6.90 -18.58 -0.52
N TYR A 113 -5.94 -19.16 0.19
CA TYR A 113 -6.14 -20.30 1.07
C TYR A 113 -5.77 -19.90 2.50
N ALA A 114 -6.75 -19.92 3.41
CA ALA A 114 -6.52 -19.59 4.81
C ALA A 114 -5.57 -20.61 5.48
N GLY A 115 -4.73 -20.12 6.39
CA GLY A 115 -3.69 -20.87 7.09
C GLY A 115 -2.36 -20.97 6.33
N THR A 116 -2.31 -20.50 5.08
CA THR A 116 -1.10 -20.57 4.26
C THR A 116 -0.07 -19.55 4.71
N LYS A 117 1.21 -19.93 4.67
CA LYS A 117 2.31 -19.02 4.96
C LYS A 117 2.55 -18.06 3.80
N LEU A 118 2.86 -16.82 4.17
CA LEU A 118 3.23 -15.75 3.27
C LEU A 118 4.68 -15.32 3.57
N GLU A 119 5.38 -14.87 2.54
CA GLU A 119 6.74 -14.35 2.61
C GLU A 119 6.72 -12.85 2.36
N SER A 120 7.54 -12.09 3.10
CA SER A 120 7.78 -10.69 2.74
C SER A 120 8.53 -10.62 1.41
N ALA A 121 8.05 -9.80 0.49
CA ALA A 121 8.57 -9.69 -0.88
C ALA A 121 8.87 -8.24 -1.30
N GLY A 122 9.15 -7.37 -0.31
CA GLY A 122 9.47 -5.98 -0.55
C GLY A 122 8.22 -5.11 -0.76
N ASN A 123 8.28 -4.18 -1.71
CA ASN A 123 7.31 -3.11 -1.86
C ASN A 123 6.63 -3.13 -3.23
N ALA A 124 5.35 -2.75 -3.26
CA ALA A 124 4.58 -2.58 -4.47
C ALA A 124 5.05 -1.36 -5.28
N SER A 125 4.63 -1.27 -6.54
CA SER A 125 4.85 -0.08 -7.37
C SER A 125 4.13 1.14 -6.80
N ASP A 126 4.56 2.34 -7.21
CA ASP A 126 3.99 3.60 -6.73
C ASP A 126 2.49 3.70 -7.04
N ALA A 127 2.05 3.24 -8.21
CA ALA A 127 0.64 3.22 -8.58
C ALA A 127 -0.21 2.34 -7.65
N VAL A 128 0.30 1.16 -7.27
CA VAL A 128 -0.40 0.26 -6.34
C VAL A 128 -0.41 0.85 -4.94
N LYS A 129 0.70 1.46 -4.50
CA LYS A 129 0.79 2.17 -3.23
C LYS A 129 -0.20 3.32 -3.15
N GLU A 130 -0.37 4.08 -4.24
CA GLU A 130 -1.32 5.18 -4.32
C GLU A 130 -2.77 4.69 -4.22
N ILE A 131 -3.15 3.65 -4.97
CA ILE A 131 -4.48 3.03 -4.86
C ILE A 131 -4.74 2.59 -3.42
N VAL A 132 -3.77 1.91 -2.79
CA VAL A 132 -3.91 1.43 -1.42
C VAL A 132 -3.99 2.60 -0.43
N ALA A 133 -3.18 3.63 -0.59
CA ALA A 133 -3.16 4.81 0.26
C ALA A 133 -4.48 5.57 0.24
N ASN A 134 -5.09 5.67 -0.95
CA ASN A 134 -6.38 6.34 -1.19
C ASN A 134 -7.60 5.44 -0.89
N SER A 135 -7.38 4.16 -0.58
CA SER A 135 -8.46 3.24 -0.21
C SER A 135 -8.84 3.33 1.27
N ASN A 136 -10.09 2.97 1.57
CA ASN A 136 -10.63 2.75 2.89
C ASN A 136 -11.04 1.27 3.03
N PRO A 137 -10.17 0.42 3.61
CA PRO A 137 -10.44 -1.00 3.76
C PRO A 137 -11.63 -1.34 4.67
N SER A 138 -12.11 -0.38 5.48
CA SER A 138 -13.30 -0.58 6.33
C SER A 138 -14.62 -0.37 5.57
N ASP A 139 -14.57 0.27 4.40
CA ASP A 139 -15.72 0.40 3.49
C ASP A 139 -15.62 -0.69 2.42
N VAL A 140 -16.55 -1.65 2.45
CA VAL A 140 -16.55 -2.81 1.54
C VAL A 140 -16.62 -2.40 0.08
N GLN A 141 -17.38 -1.35 -0.25
CA GLN A 141 -17.51 -0.90 -1.64
C GLN A 141 -16.19 -0.29 -2.11
N ASN A 142 -15.62 0.63 -1.32
CA ASN A 142 -14.34 1.24 -1.63
C ASN A 142 -13.19 0.21 -1.68
N ALA A 143 -13.18 -0.76 -0.76
CA ALA A 143 -12.22 -1.87 -0.75
C ALA A 143 -12.34 -2.75 -1.99
N THR A 144 -13.57 -3.01 -2.45
CA THR A 144 -13.82 -3.76 -3.69
C THR A 144 -13.36 -2.98 -4.92
N ASP A 145 -13.61 -1.68 -4.97
CA ASP A 145 -13.15 -0.82 -6.06
C ASP A 145 -11.61 -0.77 -6.11
N ALA A 146 -10.94 -0.61 -4.97
CA ALA A 146 -9.48 -0.67 -4.86
C ALA A 146 -8.93 -2.03 -5.31
N GLN A 147 -9.55 -3.14 -4.88
CA GLN A 147 -9.18 -4.49 -5.29
C GLN A 147 -9.26 -4.68 -6.81
N LEU A 148 -10.32 -4.17 -7.46
CA LEU A 148 -10.48 -4.24 -8.92
C LEU A 148 -9.44 -3.40 -9.66
N LYS A 149 -9.09 -2.21 -9.14
CA LYS A 149 -8.02 -1.38 -9.71
C LYS A 149 -6.66 -2.08 -9.64
N ILE A 150 -6.32 -2.69 -8.51
CA ILE A 150 -5.05 -3.43 -8.37
C ILE A 150 -5.03 -4.62 -9.33
N TRP A 151 -6.10 -5.41 -9.40
CA TRP A 151 -6.21 -6.50 -10.37
C TRP A 151 -6.08 -6.04 -11.82
N THR A 152 -6.65 -4.89 -12.15
CA THR A 152 -6.53 -4.31 -13.49
C THR A 152 -5.07 -4.02 -13.83
N ILE A 153 -4.31 -3.42 -12.90
CA ILE A 153 -2.88 -3.15 -13.10
C ILE A 153 -2.10 -4.45 -13.32
N PHE A 154 -2.30 -5.45 -12.46
CA PHE A 154 -1.56 -6.71 -12.54
C PHE A 154 -1.98 -7.59 -13.72
N ALA A 155 -3.23 -7.53 -14.17
CA ALA A 155 -3.70 -8.18 -15.38
C ALA A 155 -3.33 -7.41 -16.67
N GLY A 156 -2.64 -6.27 -16.57
CA GLY A 156 -2.28 -5.45 -17.73
C GLY A 156 -3.50 -4.85 -18.45
N GLY A 157 -4.58 -4.59 -17.73
CA GLY A 157 -5.81 -4.00 -18.27
C GLY A 157 -6.86 -5.00 -18.80
N ASP A 158 -6.53 -6.29 -18.91
CA ASP A 158 -7.48 -7.34 -19.34
C ASP A 158 -7.77 -8.33 -18.22
N LEU A 159 -8.54 -7.87 -17.23
CA LEU A 159 -8.92 -8.68 -16.07
C LEU A 159 -9.90 -9.79 -16.46
N ASN A 160 -9.46 -11.04 -16.38
CA ASN A 160 -10.34 -12.20 -16.54
C ASN A 160 -11.19 -12.44 -15.28
N ILE A 161 -12.44 -11.97 -15.31
CA ILE A 161 -13.37 -12.09 -14.18
C ILE A 161 -13.94 -13.51 -13.95
N TYR A 162 -13.66 -14.46 -14.84
CA TYR A 162 -14.27 -15.81 -14.81
C TYR A 162 -13.37 -16.87 -14.16
N THR A 163 -12.19 -16.48 -13.68
CA THR A 163 -11.18 -17.39 -13.12
C THR A 163 -10.63 -16.86 -11.81
N GLY A 164 -9.89 -17.70 -11.07
CA GLY A 164 -9.12 -17.30 -9.89
C GLY A 164 -9.96 -16.68 -8.78
N GLU A 165 -9.54 -15.50 -8.36
CA GLU A 165 -10.07 -14.71 -7.26
C GLU A 165 -11.33 -13.90 -7.65
N PRO A 166 -11.42 -13.26 -8.84
CA PRO A 166 -12.65 -12.60 -9.29
C PRO A 166 -13.91 -13.47 -9.29
N VAL A 167 -13.81 -14.74 -9.72
CA VAL A 167 -14.96 -15.67 -9.67
C VAL A 167 -15.32 -16.05 -8.23
N ALA A 168 -14.33 -16.17 -7.35
CA ALA A 168 -14.59 -16.44 -5.94
C ALA A 168 -15.27 -15.24 -5.26
N LEU A 169 -14.85 -14.02 -5.59
CA LEU A 169 -15.48 -12.77 -5.18
C LEU A 169 -16.95 -12.71 -5.62
N ALA A 170 -17.22 -12.95 -6.91
CA ALA A 170 -18.57 -12.95 -7.46
C ALA A 170 -19.48 -13.92 -6.72
N ASN A 171 -19.02 -15.15 -6.51
CA ASN A 171 -19.78 -16.19 -5.82
C ASN A 171 -20.01 -15.84 -4.34
N LYS A 172 -18.98 -15.35 -3.64
CA LYS A 172 -19.05 -15.08 -2.20
C LYS A 172 -19.91 -13.86 -1.87
N GLN A 173 -19.84 -12.82 -2.70
CA GLN A 173 -20.61 -11.60 -2.52
C GLN A 173 -21.94 -11.59 -3.30
N ASN A 174 -22.28 -12.70 -3.96
CA ASN A 174 -23.49 -12.84 -4.78
C ASN A 174 -23.61 -11.73 -5.86
N ILE A 175 -22.48 -11.37 -6.47
CA ILE A 175 -22.40 -10.38 -7.55
C ILE A 175 -22.60 -11.10 -8.88
N GLN A 176 -23.49 -10.58 -9.72
CA GLN A 176 -23.63 -11.09 -11.09
C GLN A 176 -22.40 -10.76 -11.94
N PHE A 177 -21.94 -11.70 -12.77
CA PHE A 177 -20.80 -11.46 -13.66
C PHE A 177 -21.00 -10.28 -14.63
N SER A 178 -22.23 -9.98 -15.03
CA SER A 178 -22.55 -8.78 -15.82
C SER A 178 -22.19 -7.49 -15.09
N LYS A 179 -22.48 -7.44 -13.78
CA LYS A 179 -22.09 -6.34 -12.91
C LYS A 179 -20.59 -6.32 -12.65
N LEU A 180 -19.98 -7.47 -12.31
CA LEU A 180 -18.53 -7.55 -12.10
C LEU A 180 -17.75 -7.13 -13.37
N LYS A 181 -18.22 -7.49 -14.56
CA LYS A 181 -17.64 -7.03 -15.84
C LYS A 181 -17.71 -5.51 -16.00
N LYS A 182 -18.86 -4.91 -15.63
CA LYS A 182 -19.03 -3.46 -15.66
C LYS A 182 -18.07 -2.80 -14.67
N ASP A 183 -18.00 -3.29 -13.44
CA ASP A 183 -17.17 -2.74 -12.37
C ASP A 183 -15.67 -2.88 -12.74
N ALA A 184 -15.25 -4.00 -13.33
CA ALA A 184 -13.89 -4.18 -13.86
C ALA A 184 -13.55 -3.20 -15.01
N ASN A 185 -14.49 -2.96 -15.93
CA ASN A 185 -14.30 -1.96 -16.99
C ASN A 185 -14.23 -0.54 -16.42
N THR A 186 -15.03 -0.24 -15.40
CA THR A 186 -14.97 1.04 -14.67
C THR A 186 -13.61 1.21 -14.00
N ALA A 187 -13.14 0.19 -13.26
CA ALA A 187 -11.81 0.21 -12.63
C ALA A 187 -10.69 0.43 -13.66
N LYS A 188 -10.79 -0.17 -14.86
CA LYS A 188 -9.88 0.08 -15.97
C LYS A 188 -9.88 1.53 -16.43
N SER A 189 -11.05 2.12 -16.66
CA SER A 189 -11.16 3.53 -17.02
C SER A 189 -10.63 4.46 -15.93
N GLU A 190 -10.87 4.13 -14.67
CA GLU A 190 -10.37 4.90 -13.53
C GLU A 190 -8.85 4.80 -13.40
N VAL A 191 -8.25 3.62 -13.53
CA VAL A 191 -6.77 3.45 -13.53
C VAL A 191 -6.14 4.27 -14.66
N MET A 192 -6.71 4.23 -15.87
CA MET A 192 -6.22 5.04 -16.99
C MET A 192 -6.29 6.54 -16.70
N ALA A 193 -7.40 7.01 -16.11
CA ALA A 193 -7.59 8.41 -15.77
C ALA A 193 -6.70 8.87 -14.60
N GLU A 194 -6.61 8.07 -13.55
CA GLU A 194 -5.84 8.34 -12.32
C GLU A 194 -4.35 8.44 -12.61
N PHE A 195 -3.81 7.55 -13.46
CA PHE A 195 -2.38 7.52 -13.78
C PHE A 195 -2.02 8.11 -15.15
N GLY A 196 -2.98 8.68 -15.87
CA GLY A 196 -2.74 9.29 -17.18
C GLY A 196 -2.19 8.33 -18.25
N VAL A 197 -2.54 7.04 -18.18
CA VAL A 197 -2.04 6.01 -19.09
C VAL A 197 -3.09 5.54 -20.08
N THR A 198 -2.64 5.10 -21.26
CA THR A 198 -3.49 4.37 -22.20
C THR A 198 -3.60 2.88 -21.82
N GLU A 199 -4.58 2.19 -22.39
CA GLU A 199 -4.84 0.78 -22.12
C GLU A 199 -3.60 -0.12 -22.30
N ASP A 200 -2.82 0.10 -23.37
CA ASP A 200 -1.60 -0.65 -23.67
C ASP A 200 -0.45 -0.36 -22.68
N LYS A 201 -0.58 0.66 -21.84
CA LYS A 201 0.40 1.10 -20.84
C LYS A 201 -0.01 0.79 -19.40
N ILE A 202 -1.17 0.20 -19.17
CA ILE A 202 -1.58 -0.22 -17.82
C ILE A 202 -0.57 -1.19 -17.21
N ALA A 203 -0.05 -2.14 -17.98
CA ALA A 203 0.91 -3.14 -17.48
C ALA A 203 2.23 -2.52 -16.96
N SER A 204 2.62 -1.33 -17.44
CA SER A 204 3.83 -0.66 -16.92
C SER A 204 3.65 -0.08 -15.52
N LEU A 205 2.41 0.13 -15.05
CA LEU A 205 2.14 0.63 -13.70
C LEU A 205 2.52 -0.36 -12.60
N ASN A 206 2.73 -1.64 -12.93
CA ASN A 206 3.21 -2.65 -11.99
C ASN A 206 4.75 -2.62 -11.83
N GLN A 207 5.46 -1.80 -12.60
CA GLN A 207 6.91 -1.70 -12.47
C GLN A 207 7.28 -0.84 -11.26
N THR A 208 8.14 -1.35 -10.40
CA THR A 208 8.68 -0.58 -9.27
C THR A 208 9.62 0.48 -9.83
N THR A 209 9.19 1.74 -9.87
CA THR A 209 10.02 2.87 -10.28
C THR A 209 11.10 3.11 -9.24
N THR A 210 12.35 2.74 -9.56
CA THR A 210 13.50 3.22 -8.79
C THR A 210 13.74 4.71 -9.11
N ASN A 211 13.19 5.58 -8.27
CA ASN A 211 13.50 7.01 -8.05
C ASN A 211 13.13 8.03 -9.16
N SER A 212 12.30 9.02 -8.82
CA SER A 212 12.65 10.47 -8.72
C SER A 212 11.39 11.33 -8.51
N SER A 213 11.40 12.23 -7.52
CA SER A 213 10.30 13.13 -7.12
C SER A 213 9.84 14.15 -8.18
N SER A 214 10.39 14.09 -9.39
CA SER A 214 10.03 14.94 -10.53
C SER A 214 8.86 14.39 -11.35
N ASP A 215 8.65 13.08 -11.36
CA ASP A 215 7.59 12.46 -12.19
C ASP A 215 6.19 12.65 -11.57
N LEU A 216 6.09 12.58 -10.25
CA LEU A 216 4.81 12.77 -9.54
C LEU A 216 4.27 14.21 -9.66
N SER A 217 5.15 15.22 -9.70
CA SER A 217 4.72 16.60 -9.94
C SER A 217 4.18 16.78 -11.35
N ASP A 218 4.78 16.12 -12.34
CA ASP A 218 4.32 16.20 -13.73
C ASP A 218 3.01 15.43 -13.94
N MET A 219 2.78 14.33 -13.21
CA MET A 219 1.50 13.63 -13.18
C MET A 219 0.38 14.45 -12.52
N TRP A 220 0.65 15.11 -11.39
CA TRP A 220 -0.34 15.97 -10.71
C TRP A 220 -0.71 17.19 -11.56
N ASN A 221 0.25 17.80 -12.24
CA ASN A 221 0.01 18.92 -13.14
C ASN A 221 -0.90 18.50 -14.30
N ASN A 222 -0.65 17.33 -14.92
CA ASN A 222 -1.50 16.79 -15.98
C ASN A 222 -2.91 16.44 -15.51
N PHE A 223 -3.07 15.92 -14.29
CA PHE A 223 -4.37 15.68 -13.67
C PHE A 223 -5.14 16.99 -13.44
N SER A 224 -4.48 18.02 -12.89
CA SER A 224 -5.11 19.32 -12.66
C SER A 224 -5.54 20.01 -13.96
N ASP A 225 -4.73 19.92 -15.02
CA ASP A 225 -5.05 20.52 -16.32
C ASP A 225 -6.26 19.82 -16.98
N TRP A 226 -6.39 18.51 -16.80
CA TRP A 226 -7.53 17.74 -17.28
C TRP A 226 -8.82 18.04 -16.49
N VAL A 227 -8.75 18.13 -15.16
CA VAL A 227 -9.91 18.49 -14.31
C VAL A 227 -10.38 19.91 -14.62
N ASN A 228 -9.47 20.88 -14.74
CA ASN A 228 -9.81 22.25 -15.10
C ASN A 228 -10.43 22.33 -16.51
N GLY A 229 -9.94 21.51 -17.44
CA GLY A 229 -10.52 21.38 -18.79
C GLY A 229 -11.94 20.80 -18.83
N LEU A 230 -12.33 19.99 -17.84
CA LEU A 230 -13.67 19.42 -17.72
C LEU A 230 -14.65 20.30 -16.93
N THR A 231 -14.16 21.07 -15.96
CA THR A 231 -15.03 21.92 -15.11
C THR A 231 -15.20 23.35 -15.63
N GLY A 232 -14.43 23.77 -16.64
CA GLY A 232 -14.59 25.08 -17.26
C GLY A 232 -14.34 26.25 -16.30
N ILE A 233 -13.40 26.08 -15.37
CA ILE A 233 -12.80 27.16 -14.55
C ILE A 233 -11.34 27.28 -14.96
#